data_AF-A0A8J6KU32-F1
#
_entry.id   AF-A0A8J6KU32-F1
#
_cell.length_a   1.000
_cell.length_b   1.000
_cell.length_c   1.000
_cell.angle_alpha   90.00
_cell.angle_beta   90.00
_cell.angle_gamma   90.00
#
_symmetry.space_group_name_H-M   'P 1'
#
loop_
_entity.id
_entity.type
_entity.pdbx_description
1 polymer ?
#
loop_
_entity_poly.entity_id
_entity_poly.type
_entity_poly.pdbx_seq_one_letter_code
_entity_poly.pdbx_strand_id
1 'polypeptide(L)'
;MSEKPYKIKERSFFSSGRRRFGSRRLPSSHGQVQEPHHTQPVRKWHRNGIKKPRSQRYESLKGVDPKFLRNMRFAKKHNKKGLKKMQANNAKAMSACVEAIKALVKPQVVKPKVPKGPTRKLTSLALIAHPKLGKRIRSYMARGRRLQKTKPKVQAKAEASAAAQAPKGAQAPVKAP
;
A
#
# COMPACT_ATOMS: atom_id res chain seq x y z
N MET A 1 -33.44 -0.33 -57.59
CA MET A 1 -32.69 0.94 -57.51
C MET A 1 -31.28 0.64 -57.02
N SER A 2 -30.39 0.32 -57.95
CA SER A 2 -29.23 1.15 -58.34
C SER A 2 -27.96 0.81 -57.55
N GLU A 3 -27.34 -0.31 -57.89
CA GLU A 3 -25.92 -0.57 -57.61
C GLU A 3 -25.06 0.34 -58.51
N LYS A 4 -24.16 1.13 -57.90
CA LYS A 4 -23.20 1.96 -58.63
C LYS A 4 -21.89 1.18 -58.81
N PRO A 5 -21.43 0.91 -60.05
CA PRO A 5 -20.12 0.29 -60.26
C PRO A 5 -19.00 1.33 -60.13
N TYR A 6 -18.07 1.12 -59.20
CA TYR A 6 -16.85 1.90 -59.10
C TYR A 6 -15.90 1.56 -60.27
N LYS A 7 -15.64 2.54 -61.13
CA LYS A 7 -14.69 2.47 -62.26
C LYS A 7 -13.25 2.45 -61.73
N ILE A 8 -12.56 1.32 -61.93
CA ILE A 8 -11.11 1.20 -61.77
C ILE A 8 -10.47 1.74 -63.06
N LYS A 9 -9.70 2.82 -62.97
CA LYS A 9 -8.94 3.39 -64.08
C LYS A 9 -7.54 2.76 -64.06
N GLU A 10 -7.33 1.77 -64.91
CA GLU A 10 -5.98 1.30 -65.25
C GLU A 10 -5.25 2.42 -65.99
N ARG A 11 -4.09 2.83 -65.46
CA ARG A 11 -3.15 3.70 -66.17
C ARG A 11 -1.84 2.93 -66.27
N SER A 12 -1.69 2.26 -67.41
CA SER A 12 -0.46 1.69 -67.90
C SER A 12 0.55 2.81 -68.17
N PHE A 13 1.65 2.84 -67.41
CA PHE A 13 2.87 3.53 -67.83
C PHE A 13 3.97 2.49 -68.02
N PHE A 14 4.14 2.12 -69.28
CA PHE A 14 5.23 1.29 -69.77
C PHE A 14 6.50 2.15 -69.78
N SER A 15 7.38 1.97 -68.79
CA SER A 15 8.72 2.55 -68.79
C SER A 15 9.73 1.44 -69.11
N SER A 16 10.24 1.46 -70.33
CA SER A 16 11.30 0.60 -70.84
C SER A 16 12.64 0.93 -70.17
N GLY A 17 12.93 0.27 -69.05
CA GLY A 17 14.24 0.33 -68.40
C GLY A 17 15.15 -0.82 -68.87
N ARG A 18 16.22 -0.49 -69.61
CA ARG A 18 17.30 -1.42 -70.02
C ARG A 18 17.85 -2.19 -68.80
N ARG A 19 17.61 -3.49 -68.73
CA ARG A 19 18.29 -4.40 -67.79
C ARG A 19 19.73 -4.63 -68.28
N ARG A 20 20.71 -3.94 -67.71
CA ARG A 20 22.11 -4.37 -67.79
C ARG A 20 22.23 -5.69 -67.01
N PHE A 21 22.47 -6.78 -67.73
CA PHE A 21 22.84 -8.08 -67.16
C PHE A 21 24.22 -7.93 -66.51
N GLY A 22 24.23 -7.65 -65.20
CA GLY A 22 25.41 -7.81 -64.36
C GLY A 22 25.63 -9.30 -64.10
N SER A 23 26.81 -9.79 -64.45
CA SER A 23 27.32 -11.14 -64.18
C SER A 23 27.05 -11.57 -62.74
N ARG A 24 26.26 -12.63 -62.56
CA ARG A 24 26.12 -13.31 -61.26
C ARG A 24 27.44 -13.99 -60.94
N ARG A 25 28.25 -13.41 -60.06
CA ARG A 25 29.26 -14.19 -59.34
C ARG A 25 28.52 -15.23 -58.52
N LEU A 26 28.81 -16.51 -58.76
CA LEU A 26 28.38 -17.59 -57.89
C LEU A 26 28.96 -17.34 -56.48
N PRO A 27 28.16 -17.37 -55.40
CA PRO A 27 28.71 -17.27 -54.07
C PRO A 27 29.57 -18.51 -53.81
N SER A 28 30.86 -18.28 -53.60
CA SER A 28 31.81 -19.24 -53.06
C SER A 28 31.19 -19.95 -51.88
N SER A 29 31.19 -21.28 -51.91
CA SER A 29 30.72 -22.18 -50.86
C SER A 29 31.39 -21.83 -49.53
N HIS A 30 30.75 -20.92 -48.80
CA HIS A 30 31.04 -20.70 -47.40
C HIS A 30 30.59 -21.97 -46.69
N GLY A 31 31.50 -22.58 -45.95
CA GLY A 31 31.21 -23.74 -45.11
C GLY A 31 29.98 -23.48 -44.26
N GLN A 32 29.36 -24.57 -43.78
CA GLN A 32 28.27 -24.47 -42.81
C GLN A 32 28.79 -23.81 -41.53
N VAL A 33 28.81 -22.49 -41.52
CA VAL A 33 28.88 -21.69 -40.31
C VAL A 33 27.50 -21.87 -39.69
N GLN A 34 27.45 -22.55 -38.55
CA GLN A 34 26.26 -22.53 -37.72
C GLN A 34 26.01 -21.07 -37.34
N GLU A 35 25.06 -20.45 -38.03
CA GLU A 35 24.63 -19.07 -37.81
C GLU A 35 24.38 -18.87 -36.32
N PRO A 36 25.00 -17.85 -35.71
CA PRO A 36 24.75 -17.49 -34.34
C PRO A 36 23.30 -17.13 -34.03
N HIS A 37 22.46 -18.12 -33.72
CA HIS A 37 21.16 -17.89 -33.09
C HIS A 37 21.29 -17.26 -31.68
N HIS A 38 22.51 -17.10 -31.19
CA HIS A 38 22.85 -16.60 -29.87
C HIS A 38 22.73 -15.06 -29.81
N THR A 39 21.78 -14.61 -28.99
CA THR A 39 21.61 -13.27 -28.40
C THR A 39 20.74 -12.24 -29.14
N GLN A 40 20.66 -12.24 -30.47
CA GLN A 40 19.86 -11.24 -31.19
C GLN A 40 18.34 -11.33 -30.94
N PRO A 41 17.70 -12.52 -30.88
CA PRO A 41 16.24 -12.62 -30.65
C PRO A 41 15.85 -12.19 -29.24
N VAL A 42 16.62 -12.64 -28.25
CA VAL A 42 16.37 -12.40 -26.83
C VAL A 42 16.40 -10.90 -26.52
N ARG A 43 17.40 -10.16 -27.00
CA ARG A 43 17.51 -8.72 -26.76
C ARG A 43 16.36 -7.91 -27.37
N LYS A 44 15.84 -8.36 -28.52
CA LYS A 44 14.69 -7.72 -29.20
C LYS A 44 13.37 -7.96 -28.46
N TRP A 45 13.13 -9.16 -27.94
CA TRP A 45 11.90 -9.48 -27.18
C TRP A 45 11.80 -8.69 -25.87
N HIS A 46 12.94 -8.41 -25.24
CA HIS A 46 12.98 -7.63 -24.01
C HIS A 46 12.85 -6.11 -24.24
N ARG A 47 12.99 -5.59 -25.47
CA ARG A 47 12.79 -4.15 -25.76
C ARG A 47 11.39 -3.67 -25.38
N ASN A 48 10.37 -4.47 -25.68
CA ASN A 48 8.97 -4.17 -25.33
C ASN A 48 8.53 -4.87 -24.02
N GLY A 49 9.42 -5.70 -23.46
CA GLY A 49 9.16 -6.59 -22.33
C GLY A 49 8.24 -7.77 -22.71
N ILE A 50 8.65 -8.98 -22.35
CA ILE A 50 7.82 -10.18 -22.51
C ILE A 50 6.69 -10.12 -21.49
N LYS A 51 5.49 -9.70 -21.93
CA LYS A 51 4.32 -9.60 -21.06
C LYS A 51 3.69 -10.98 -20.85
N LYS A 52 3.33 -11.27 -19.61
CA LYS A 52 2.48 -12.42 -19.29
C LYS A 52 1.09 -12.22 -19.89
N PRO A 53 0.37 -13.28 -20.28
CA PRO A 53 -1.03 -13.16 -20.68
C PRO A 53 -1.84 -12.54 -19.54
N ARG A 54 -2.83 -11.71 -19.89
CA ARG A 54 -3.70 -11.06 -18.91
C ARG A 54 -4.59 -12.11 -18.26
N SER A 55 -4.50 -12.28 -16.95
CA SER A 55 -5.46 -13.09 -16.20
C SER A 55 -6.79 -12.34 -16.06
N GLN A 56 -7.89 -13.06 -16.25
CA GLN A 56 -9.25 -12.54 -16.11
C GLN A 56 -10.00 -13.32 -15.03
N ARG A 57 -10.82 -12.64 -14.22
CA ARG A 57 -11.57 -13.29 -13.12
C ARG A 57 -12.45 -14.44 -13.59
N TYR A 58 -13.04 -14.32 -14.78
CA TYR A 58 -13.87 -15.33 -15.42
C TYR A 58 -13.34 -15.66 -16.80
N GLU A 59 -12.81 -16.87 -16.96
CA GLU A 59 -12.31 -17.38 -18.24
C GLU A 59 -13.44 -17.97 -19.10
N SER A 60 -13.16 -18.19 -20.38
CA SER A 60 -14.11 -18.83 -21.29
C SER A 60 -14.24 -20.32 -21.00
N LEU A 61 -15.45 -20.87 -21.07
CA LEU A 61 -15.71 -22.31 -20.91
C LEU A 61 -15.49 -23.11 -22.22
N LYS A 62 -14.62 -22.62 -23.12
CA LYS A 62 -14.31 -23.30 -24.38
C LYS A 62 -13.41 -24.51 -24.11
N GLY A 63 -13.74 -25.67 -24.67
CA GLY A 63 -13.02 -26.93 -24.42
C GLY A 63 -13.51 -27.73 -23.22
N VAL A 64 -14.52 -27.24 -22.49
CA VAL A 64 -15.19 -28.00 -21.43
C VAL A 64 -16.17 -29.02 -22.04
N ASP A 65 -16.29 -30.20 -21.42
CA ASP A 65 -17.17 -31.29 -21.87
C ASP A 65 -18.60 -30.82 -22.22
N PRO A 66 -19.09 -31.07 -23.45
CA PRO A 66 -20.44 -30.71 -23.85
C PRO A 66 -21.55 -31.27 -22.95
N LYS A 67 -21.39 -32.47 -22.38
CA LYS A 67 -22.41 -33.07 -21.49
C LYS A 67 -22.53 -32.27 -20.20
N PHE A 68 -21.40 -31.91 -19.58
CA PHE A 68 -21.36 -31.02 -18.43
C PHE A 68 -21.94 -29.62 -18.76
N LEU A 69 -21.54 -29.02 -19.88
CA LEU A 69 -22.04 -27.70 -20.29
C LEU A 69 -23.56 -27.70 -20.49
N ARG A 70 -24.12 -28.78 -21.03
CA ARG A 70 -25.56 -28.93 -21.23
C ARG A 70 -26.29 -28.92 -19.88
N ASN A 71 -25.83 -29.67 -18.89
CA ASN A 71 -26.42 -29.66 -17.55
C ASN A 71 -26.28 -28.28 -16.86
N MET A 72 -25.10 -27.67 -16.88
CA MET A 72 -24.88 -26.34 -16.28
C MET A 72 -25.80 -25.28 -16.91
N ARG A 73 -26.02 -25.34 -18.23
CA ARG A 73 -26.95 -24.44 -18.93
C ARG A 73 -28.39 -24.64 -18.45
N PHE A 74 -28.83 -25.88 -18.26
CA PHE A 74 -30.16 -26.17 -17.71
C PHE A 74 -30.34 -25.66 -16.27
N ALA A 75 -29.35 -25.89 -15.39
CA ALA A 75 -29.37 -25.36 -14.03
C ALA A 75 -29.50 -23.82 -14.03
N LYS A 76 -28.65 -23.14 -14.83
CA LYS A 76 -28.70 -21.67 -14.98
C LYS A 76 -30.02 -21.17 -15.55
N LYS A 77 -30.62 -21.92 -16.49
CA LYS A 77 -31.93 -21.60 -17.11
C LYS A 77 -33.06 -21.58 -16.09
N HIS A 78 -33.05 -22.50 -15.12
CA HIS A 78 -34.16 -22.69 -14.18
C HIS A 78 -33.99 -21.99 -12.82
N ASN A 79 -32.89 -21.26 -12.58
CA ASN A 79 -32.66 -20.52 -11.33
C ASN A 79 -33.78 -19.54 -10.94
N LYS A 80 -34.51 -18.99 -11.93
CA LYS A 80 -35.64 -18.07 -11.67
C LYS A 80 -36.77 -18.72 -10.84
N LYS A 81 -36.94 -20.04 -10.93
CA LYS A 81 -38.00 -20.76 -10.19
C LYS A 81 -37.81 -20.72 -8.66
N GLY A 82 -36.56 -20.68 -8.20
CA GLY A 82 -36.22 -20.69 -6.77
C GLY A 82 -36.12 -19.30 -6.12
N LEU A 83 -36.28 -18.23 -6.90
CA LEU A 83 -35.95 -16.87 -6.46
C LEU A 83 -36.74 -16.42 -5.23
N LYS A 84 -38.05 -16.68 -5.17
CA LYS A 84 -38.91 -16.29 -4.04
C LYS A 84 -38.49 -16.96 -2.72
N LYS A 85 -38.13 -18.24 -2.77
CA LYS A 85 -37.66 -19.00 -1.60
C LYS A 85 -36.33 -18.45 -1.10
N MET A 86 -35.41 -18.17 -2.03
CA MET A 86 -34.11 -17.58 -1.71
C MET A 86 -34.25 -16.18 -1.10
N GLN A 87 -35.13 -15.33 -1.66
CA GLN A 87 -35.36 -13.98 -1.14
C GLN A 87 -35.91 -14.01 0.29
N ALA A 88 -36.89 -14.87 0.56
CA ALA A 88 -37.44 -15.04 1.90
C ALA A 88 -36.39 -15.54 2.91
N ASN A 89 -35.54 -16.49 2.51
CA ASN A 89 -34.46 -16.98 3.37
C ASN A 89 -33.40 -15.89 3.63
N ASN A 90 -33.00 -15.15 2.60
CA ASN A 90 -32.05 -14.06 2.74
C ASN A 90 -32.60 -12.93 3.62
N ALA A 91 -33.89 -12.59 3.50
CA ALA A 91 -34.53 -11.60 4.36
C ALA A 91 -34.52 -12.05 5.83
N LYS A 92 -34.84 -13.32 6.10
CA LYS A 92 -34.74 -13.91 7.45
C LYS A 92 -33.32 -13.88 8.00
N ALA A 93 -32.32 -14.17 7.17
CA ALA A 93 -30.91 -14.10 7.57
C ALA A 93 -30.51 -12.65 7.91
N MET A 94 -30.91 -11.68 7.09
CA MET A 94 -30.63 -10.26 7.34
C MET A 94 -31.32 -9.77 8.62
N SER A 95 -32.58 -10.14 8.88
CA SER A 95 -33.26 -9.74 10.11
C SER A 95 -32.58 -10.32 11.35
N ALA A 96 -32.14 -11.58 11.30
CA ALA A 96 -31.37 -12.18 12.39
C ALA A 96 -30.03 -11.47 12.63
N CYS A 97 -29.31 -11.09 11.57
CA CYS A 97 -28.09 -10.27 11.70
C CYS A 97 -28.37 -8.92 12.36
N VAL A 98 -29.47 -8.25 12.01
CA VAL A 98 -29.88 -6.96 12.61
C VAL A 98 -30.18 -7.12 14.09
N GLU A 99 -30.90 -8.18 14.48
CA GLU A 99 -31.18 -8.48 15.89
C GLU A 99 -29.91 -8.77 16.69
N ALA A 100 -28.97 -9.53 16.13
CA ALA A 100 -27.69 -9.80 16.76
C ALA A 100 -26.86 -8.52 16.97
N ILE A 101 -26.81 -7.63 15.96
CA ILE A 101 -26.14 -6.33 16.08
C ILE A 101 -26.83 -5.48 17.16
N LYS A 102 -28.17 -5.46 17.19
CA LYS A 102 -28.94 -4.73 18.20
C LYS A 102 -28.70 -5.27 19.61
N ALA A 103 -28.56 -6.58 19.78
CA ALA A 103 -28.22 -7.22 21.04
C ALA A 103 -26.78 -6.91 21.48
N LEU A 104 -25.83 -6.82 20.55
CA LEU A 104 -24.47 -6.37 20.87
C LEU A 104 -24.44 -4.90 21.31
N VAL A 105 -25.18 -4.03 20.63
CA VAL A 105 -25.29 -2.60 20.96
C VAL A 105 -26.02 -2.37 22.27
N LYS A 106 -26.92 -3.27 22.66
CA LYS A 106 -27.54 -3.30 24.00
C LYS A 106 -26.90 -4.42 24.84
N PRO A 107 -25.66 -4.24 25.34
CA PRO A 107 -25.02 -5.28 26.14
C PRO A 107 -25.88 -5.57 27.37
N GLN A 108 -26.35 -6.82 27.48
CA GLN A 108 -26.99 -7.34 28.68
C GLN A 108 -26.08 -7.09 29.88
N VAL A 109 -26.70 -6.67 30.98
CA VAL A 109 -26.09 -6.20 32.23
C VAL A 109 -25.50 -7.37 33.03
N VAL A 110 -24.62 -8.17 32.41
CA VAL A 110 -23.82 -9.15 33.16
C VAL A 110 -22.67 -8.36 33.76
N LYS A 111 -22.69 -8.17 35.09
CA LYS A 111 -21.65 -7.45 35.84
C LYS A 111 -20.28 -8.04 35.50
N PRO A 112 -19.39 -7.32 34.79
CA PRO A 112 -18.06 -7.83 34.53
C PRO A 112 -17.28 -7.84 35.84
N LYS A 113 -16.87 -9.04 36.28
CA LYS A 113 -15.93 -9.22 37.40
C LYS A 113 -14.52 -8.91 36.90
N VAL A 114 -14.24 -7.65 36.58
CA VAL A 114 -12.92 -7.21 36.12
C VAL A 114 -11.94 -7.14 37.31
N PRO A 115 -10.72 -7.68 37.19
CA PRO A 115 -9.69 -7.53 38.20
C PRO A 115 -9.25 -6.06 38.31
N LYS A 116 -8.84 -5.66 39.52
CA LYS A 116 -8.44 -4.26 39.83
C LYS A 116 -7.30 -3.83 38.91
N GLY A 117 -7.58 -2.91 38.00
CA GLY A 117 -6.64 -2.38 37.02
C GLY A 117 -5.53 -1.51 37.63
N PRO A 118 -4.57 -1.03 36.81
CA PRO A 118 -3.45 -0.23 37.28
C PRO A 118 -3.90 1.03 38.01
N THR A 119 -3.14 1.42 39.04
CA THR A 119 -3.51 2.57 39.86
C THR A 119 -3.54 3.86 39.03
N ARG A 120 -4.45 4.78 39.39
CA ARG A 120 -4.68 6.06 38.66
C ARG A 120 -3.42 6.92 38.47
N LYS A 121 -2.42 6.77 39.35
CA LYS A 121 -1.14 7.47 39.24
C LYS A 121 -0.27 6.93 38.10
N LEU A 122 -0.27 5.62 37.90
CA LEU A 122 0.49 4.99 36.82
C LEU A 122 -0.12 5.31 35.46
N THR A 123 -1.45 5.28 35.35
CA THR A 123 -2.14 5.64 34.11
C THR A 123 -1.98 7.12 33.75
N SER A 124 -1.93 8.03 34.73
CA SER A 124 -1.69 9.46 34.47
C SER A 124 -0.28 9.73 33.96
N LEU A 125 0.74 9.09 34.56
CA LEU A 125 2.13 9.21 34.11
C LEU A 125 2.31 8.65 32.69
N ALA A 126 1.67 7.52 32.37
CA ALA A 126 1.68 6.96 31.03
C ALA A 126 1.07 7.91 29.98
N LEU A 127 -0.06 8.57 30.30
CA LEU A 127 -0.68 9.58 29.43
C LEU A 127 0.21 10.82 29.24
N ILE A 128 0.94 11.25 30.28
CA ILE A 128 1.86 12.39 30.23
C ILE A 128 3.12 12.03 29.42
N ALA A 129 3.62 10.81 29.52
CA ALA A 129 4.77 10.33 28.76
C ALA A 129 4.42 10.04 27.29
N HIS A 130 3.14 9.79 26.97
CA HIS A 130 2.73 9.42 25.62
C HIS A 130 3.05 10.53 24.59
N PRO A 131 3.70 10.22 23.45
CA PRO A 131 4.26 11.23 22.55
C PRO A 131 3.20 12.10 21.86
N LYS A 132 2.04 11.54 21.49
CA LYS A 132 0.95 12.29 20.80
C LYS A 132 0.01 12.97 21.80
N LEU A 133 -0.64 12.17 22.64
CA LEU A 133 -1.66 12.59 23.62
C LEU A 133 -1.11 13.46 24.76
N GLY A 134 0.13 13.23 25.22
CA GLY A 134 0.73 13.96 26.33
C GLY A 134 1.35 15.32 25.97
N LYS A 135 1.44 15.66 24.67
CA LYS A 135 2.16 16.86 24.18
C LYS A 135 1.60 18.15 24.77
N ARG A 136 0.27 18.31 24.81
CA ARG A 136 -0.41 19.50 25.35
C ARG A 136 -0.23 19.64 26.87
N ILE A 137 -0.20 18.52 27.58
CA ILE A 137 -0.01 18.51 29.04
C ILE A 137 1.43 18.89 29.37
N ARG A 138 2.42 18.28 28.71
CA ARG A 138 3.84 18.62 28.91
C ARG A 138 4.12 20.09 28.60
N SER A 139 3.53 20.66 27.53
CA SER A 139 3.70 22.08 27.21
C SER A 139 3.04 23.01 28.22
N TYR A 140 1.87 22.65 28.76
CA TYR A 140 1.23 23.41 29.84
C TYR A 140 2.08 23.39 31.13
N MET A 141 2.61 22.23 31.53
CA MET A 141 3.49 22.12 32.70
C MET A 141 4.79 22.91 32.54
N ALA A 142 5.36 22.91 31.33
CA ALA A 142 6.53 23.73 31.02
C ALA A 142 6.23 25.24 31.12
N ARG A 143 5.04 25.67 30.67
CA ARG A 143 4.59 27.06 30.80
C ARG A 143 4.33 27.44 32.26
N GLY A 144 3.61 26.61 33.02
CA GLY A 144 3.33 26.87 34.44
C GLY A 144 4.60 27.03 35.27
N ARG A 145 5.64 26.22 35.00
CA ARG A 145 6.96 26.38 35.61
C ARG A 145 7.67 27.68 35.23
N ARG A 146 7.53 28.13 33.97
CA ARG A 146 8.11 29.40 33.49
C ARG A 146 7.35 30.64 33.97
N LEU A 147 6.06 30.51 34.24
CA LEU A 147 5.14 31.60 34.64
C LEU A 147 4.99 31.73 36.16
N GLN A 148 5.75 30.98 36.96
CA GLN A 148 5.74 31.09 38.41
C GLN A 148 6.40 32.42 38.82
N LYS A 149 5.63 33.51 38.73
CA LYS A 149 6.02 34.84 39.22
C LYS A 149 5.88 34.85 40.74
N THR A 150 6.98 35.12 41.44
CA THR A 150 6.96 35.49 42.86
C THR A 150 6.05 36.70 43.03
N LYS A 151 4.99 36.58 43.84
CA LYS A 151 4.23 37.76 44.28
C LYS A 151 5.18 38.62 45.13
N PRO A 152 5.46 39.89 44.78
CA PRO A 152 6.38 40.71 45.57
C PRO A 152 5.70 41.09 46.90
N LYS A 153 6.35 40.74 48.02
CA LYS A 153 6.00 41.22 49.35
C LYS A 153 7.07 42.23 49.77
N VAL A 154 6.63 43.43 50.11
CA VAL A 154 7.44 44.61 50.46
C VAL A 154 8.30 44.33 51.70
N GLN A 155 9.47 44.97 51.70
CA GLN A 155 10.69 44.82 52.50
C GLN A 155 10.54 44.87 54.03
N ALA A 156 11.37 44.08 54.73
CA ALA A 156 11.78 44.33 56.12
C ALA A 156 13.21 43.79 56.39
N LYS A 157 14.17 44.72 56.39
CA LYS A 157 15.22 45.05 57.40
C LYS A 157 16.15 43.98 58.06
N ALA A 158 17.41 44.42 58.22
CA ALA A 158 18.51 44.03 59.15
C ALA A 158 19.34 42.76 58.80
N GLU A 159 20.67 42.79 58.59
CA GLU A 159 21.87 43.22 59.37
C GLU A 159 22.48 42.14 60.29
N ALA A 160 23.83 42.17 60.40
CA ALA A 160 24.79 41.45 61.28
C ALA A 160 25.37 40.10 60.75
N SER A 161 26.67 39.99 60.41
CA SER A 161 27.93 39.83 61.23
C SER A 161 28.31 38.33 61.37
N ALA A 162 29.53 37.83 61.58
CA ALA A 162 30.93 38.16 61.27
C ALA A 162 31.78 36.88 61.54
N ALA A 163 32.87 36.70 60.78
CA ALA A 163 34.20 36.12 61.12
C ALA A 163 34.49 34.60 61.40
N ALA A 164 35.74 34.24 61.01
CA ALA A 164 36.67 33.17 61.48
C ALA A 164 36.46 31.72 60.96
N GLN A 165 37.45 30.88 60.55
CA GLN A 165 38.93 30.80 60.64
C GLN A 165 39.48 29.67 59.69
N ALA A 166 40.78 29.70 59.33
CA ALA A 166 41.54 28.68 58.55
C ALA A 166 42.13 27.56 59.47
N PRO A 167 42.81 26.45 59.02
CA PRO A 167 44.10 26.47 58.26
C PRO A 167 44.52 25.20 57.42
N LYS A 168 45.73 25.26 56.80
CA LYS A 168 46.67 24.20 56.29
C LYS A 168 46.25 23.38 55.03
N GLY A 169 47.04 23.10 53.98
CA GLY A 169 48.46 23.25 53.62
C GLY A 169 49.00 21.94 52.97
N ALA A 170 49.61 21.97 51.76
CA ALA A 170 50.59 20.99 51.19
C ALA A 170 50.94 21.39 49.73
N GLN A 171 52.10 22.04 49.48
CA GLN A 171 53.38 21.49 49.00
C GLN A 171 53.42 20.98 47.54
N ALA A 172 53.89 21.86 46.62
CA ALA A 172 55.10 21.82 45.76
C ALA A 172 55.71 20.44 45.36
N PRO A 173 56.57 20.28 44.29
CA PRO A 173 57.60 21.26 43.86
C PRO A 173 58.12 21.29 42.38
N VAL A 174 58.68 22.45 41.99
CA VAL A 174 60.04 22.72 41.40
C VAL A 174 60.44 22.12 40.02
N LYS A 175 60.86 22.96 39.04
CA LYS A 175 62.27 23.35 38.76
C LYS A 175 62.41 24.35 37.57
N ALA A 176 63.40 25.24 37.71
CA ALA A 176 63.85 26.34 36.84
C ALA A 176 64.74 25.83 35.65
N PRO A 177 65.60 26.60 34.95
CA PRO A 177 66.39 27.80 35.32
C PRO A 177 65.75 29.16 34.98
#